data_AF-A0AB34JZN0-F1
#
_entry.id   AF-A0AB34JZN0-F1
#
_cell.length_a   1.000
_cell.length_b   1.000
_cell.length_c   1.000
_cell.angle_alpha   90.00
_cell.angle_beta   90.00
_cell.angle_gamma   90.00
#
_symmetry.space_group_name_H-M   'P 1'
#
loop_
_entity.id
_entity.type
_entity.pdbx_description
1 polymer ?
#
loop_
_entity_poly.entity_id
_entity_poly.type
_entity_poly.pdbx_seq_one_letter_code
_entity_poly.pdbx_strand_id
1 'polypeptide(L)'
;MSSKRSLQEEEEETRKKARVEAEGGNSVTVYQPNVVIPQLSKKMNALIEVLLPAKYLGVETKQVKMQQLWGTDVYTDDSDLVAVLVHTGHIKIKGQAKHTLLVSLRICPNQPTFTGSERNGITSREWRGAHPGVSFKVERCLQHASAELPPPELSMLRPGAATRQIPGSLCPLPPGPGQSFGVQPSACVVVFNLANDPCLKYSLALVADQSTEPERWTSNRLRRETLYLESRHRRFEIAQSGTQDGYDQYTMSEVLRPQLMDRKAMEASGVPLPAELVRRMHEMVDWEEFVWGPCFLRVRGNEYPLVRALYMPHTVAS
;
A
#
# COMPACT_ATOMS: atom_id res chain seq x y z
N MET A 1 -40.77 19.35 36.49
CA MET A 1 -39.51 18.76 35.98
C MET A 1 -39.61 18.26 34.53
N SER A 2 -40.60 18.69 33.72
CA SER A 2 -40.87 18.10 32.39
C SER A 2 -40.21 18.83 31.21
N SER A 3 -39.71 20.05 31.38
CA SER A 3 -39.24 20.90 30.27
C SER A 3 -37.75 20.76 29.95
N LYS A 4 -36.97 20.03 30.76
CA LYS A 4 -35.52 19.81 30.53
C LYS A 4 -35.22 18.56 29.71
N ARG A 5 -36.16 17.61 29.61
CA ARG A 5 -36.01 16.39 28.79
C ARG A 5 -36.24 16.66 27.30
N SER A 6 -37.20 17.53 26.96
CA SER A 6 -37.54 17.84 25.56
C SER A 6 -36.39 18.55 24.82
N LEU A 7 -35.67 19.45 25.50
CA LEU A 7 -34.53 20.16 24.91
C LEU A 7 -33.32 19.25 24.66
N GLN A 8 -33.13 18.24 25.51
CA GLN A 8 -32.05 17.26 25.35
C GLN A 8 -32.33 16.30 24.18
N GLU A 9 -33.60 15.93 23.98
CA GLU A 9 -34.01 15.08 22.86
C GLU A 9 -33.91 15.83 21.51
N GLU A 10 -34.27 17.12 21.46
CA GLU A 10 -34.07 17.96 20.27
C GLU A 10 -32.58 18.23 19.97
N GLU A 11 -31.73 18.43 20.99
CA GLU A 11 -30.27 18.56 20.82
C GLU A 11 -29.62 17.26 20.33
N GLU A 12 -30.12 16.10 20.75
CA GLU A 12 -29.59 14.81 20.31
C GLU A 12 -30.04 14.49 18.88
N GLU A 13 -31.24 14.88 18.49
CA GLU A 13 -31.77 14.70 17.13
C GLU A 13 -31.11 15.66 16.13
N THR A 14 -30.83 16.91 16.53
CA THR A 14 -30.02 17.86 15.73
C THR A 14 -28.56 17.43 15.64
N ARG A 15 -27.97 16.85 16.69
CA ARG A 15 -26.62 16.22 16.61
C ARG A 15 -26.59 14.99 15.71
N LYS A 16 -27.65 14.18 15.69
CA LYS A 16 -27.78 13.03 14.77
C LYS A 16 -27.94 13.50 13.32
N LYS A 17 -28.75 14.53 13.05
CA LYS A 17 -28.84 15.18 11.73
C LYS A 17 -27.52 15.80 11.29
N ALA A 18 -26.84 16.54 12.17
CA ALA A 18 -25.53 17.14 11.88
C ALA A 18 -24.42 16.08 11.65
N ARG A 19 -24.50 14.91 12.31
CA ARG A 19 -23.57 13.79 12.09
C ARG A 19 -23.82 13.08 10.76
N VAL A 20 -25.07 12.99 10.30
CA VAL A 20 -25.42 12.47 8.97
C VAL A 20 -25.05 13.48 7.87
N GLU A 21 -25.20 14.78 8.10
CA GLU A 21 -24.77 15.83 7.16
C GLU A 21 -23.24 15.99 7.08
N ALA A 22 -22.50 15.73 8.17
CA ALA A 22 -21.04 15.75 8.18
C ALA A 22 -20.38 14.59 7.40
N GLU A 23 -21.08 13.46 7.23
CA GLU A 23 -20.64 12.33 6.39
C GLU A 23 -20.93 12.56 4.88
N GLY A 24 -21.66 13.61 4.53
CA GLY A 24 -21.99 14.02 3.15
C GLY A 24 -20.95 14.93 2.50
N GLY A 25 -19.80 15.17 3.14
CA GLY A 25 -18.68 15.87 2.51
C GLY A 25 -18.20 15.09 1.30
N ASN A 26 -18.05 15.75 0.15
CA ASN A 26 -17.59 15.18 -1.13
C ASN A 26 -16.14 14.67 -0.98
N SER A 27 -15.94 13.54 -0.29
CA SER A 27 -14.64 12.98 0.03
C SER A 27 -14.02 12.43 -1.25
N VAL A 28 -13.16 13.24 -1.88
CA VAL A 28 -12.42 12.82 -3.07
C VAL A 28 -11.53 11.65 -2.67
N THR A 29 -11.79 10.48 -3.26
CA THR A 29 -11.02 9.26 -2.94
C THR A 29 -9.76 9.24 -3.79
N VAL A 30 -8.59 9.06 -3.20
CA VAL A 30 -7.34 8.99 -3.96
C VAL A 30 -7.06 7.55 -4.36
N TYR A 31 -6.87 7.31 -5.65
CA TYR A 31 -6.52 5.99 -6.18
C TYR A 31 -5.18 5.49 -5.63
N GLN A 32 -5.15 4.20 -5.30
CA GLN A 32 -3.96 3.45 -4.95
C GLN A 32 -3.98 2.10 -5.68
N PRO A 33 -2.86 1.65 -6.27
CA PRO A 33 -2.79 0.34 -6.92
C PRO A 33 -3.10 -0.79 -5.95
N ASN A 34 -3.81 -1.82 -6.42
CA ASN A 34 -4.17 -3.03 -5.65
C ASN A 34 -5.04 -2.76 -4.41
N VAL A 35 -5.65 -1.57 -4.30
CA VAL A 35 -6.54 -1.22 -3.19
C VAL A 35 -7.95 -1.01 -3.74
N VAL A 36 -8.89 -1.84 -3.30
CA VAL A 36 -10.31 -1.68 -3.62
C VAL A 36 -10.82 -0.37 -3.04
N ILE A 37 -11.55 0.39 -3.84
CA ILE A 37 -12.12 1.67 -3.40
C ILE A 37 -13.08 1.39 -2.22
N PRO A 38 -12.90 2.06 -1.06
CA PRO A 38 -13.64 1.72 0.13
C PRO A 38 -15.13 2.14 0.04
N GLN A 39 -15.99 1.38 0.73
CA GLN A 39 -17.41 1.71 0.98
C GLN A 39 -18.30 1.87 -0.27
N LEU A 40 -17.94 1.26 -1.40
CA LEU A 40 -18.76 1.35 -2.62
C LEU A 40 -20.19 0.82 -2.43
N SER A 41 -20.36 -0.25 -1.65
CA SER A 41 -21.68 -0.85 -1.37
C SER A 41 -22.67 0.11 -0.72
N LYS A 42 -22.19 1.09 0.06
CA LYS A 42 -23.04 2.11 0.70
C LYS A 42 -23.39 3.27 -0.23
N LYS A 43 -22.79 3.32 -1.43
CA LYS A 43 -22.92 4.41 -2.40
C LYS A 43 -23.61 3.94 -3.69
N MET A 44 -24.57 3.02 -3.59
CA MET A 44 -25.30 2.47 -4.74
C MET A 44 -25.96 3.57 -5.58
N ASN A 45 -25.80 3.52 -6.91
CA ASN A 45 -26.25 4.53 -7.88
C ASN A 45 -25.65 5.93 -7.70
N ALA A 46 -24.75 6.13 -6.73
CA ALA A 46 -24.08 7.40 -6.54
C ALA A 46 -22.94 7.56 -7.56
N LEU A 47 -22.60 8.82 -7.83
CA LEU A 47 -21.35 9.18 -8.47
C LEU A 47 -20.29 9.40 -7.40
N ILE A 48 -19.17 8.72 -7.54
CA ILE A 48 -17.98 8.95 -6.71
C ILE A 48 -16.88 9.57 -7.55
N GLU A 49 -16.12 10.48 -6.94
CA GLU A 49 -14.95 11.06 -7.59
C GLU A 49 -13.68 10.43 -7.03
N VAL A 50 -12.88 9.89 -7.96
CA VAL A 50 -11.59 9.27 -7.68
C VAL A 50 -10.49 10.11 -8.31
N LEU A 51 -9.59 10.61 -7.48
CA LEU A 51 -8.40 11.32 -7.91
C LEU A 51 -7.31 10.30 -8.23
N LEU A 52 -6.82 10.33 -9.46
CA LEU A 52 -5.84 9.40 -9.99
C LEU A 52 -4.51 10.13 -10.25
N PRO A 53 -3.53 10.03 -9.33
CA PRO A 53 -2.25 10.71 -9.46
C PRO A 53 -1.48 10.31 -10.71
N ALA A 54 -0.83 11.28 -11.35
CA ALA A 54 -0.02 11.09 -12.57
C ALA A 54 1.06 10.00 -12.44
N LYS A 55 1.59 9.79 -11.22
CA LYS A 55 2.63 8.79 -10.94
C LYS A 55 2.22 7.35 -11.26
N TYR A 56 0.92 7.05 -11.26
CA TYR A 56 0.38 5.72 -11.56
C TYR A 56 0.01 5.54 -13.04
N LEU A 57 0.18 6.59 -13.85
CA LEU A 57 -0.17 6.63 -15.26
C LEU A 57 1.11 6.54 -16.11
N GLY A 58 1.74 5.37 -16.11
CA GLY A 58 3.00 5.11 -16.81
C GLY A 58 2.97 3.82 -17.63
N VAL A 59 3.92 3.67 -18.55
CA VAL A 59 4.06 2.45 -19.39
C VAL A 59 4.34 1.21 -18.54
N GLU A 60 4.97 1.42 -17.38
CA GLU A 60 5.33 0.37 -16.43
C GLU A 60 4.22 0.00 -15.43
N THR A 61 3.00 0.51 -15.59
CA THR A 61 1.88 0.17 -14.71
C THR A 61 1.53 -1.33 -14.85
N LYS A 62 1.93 -2.12 -13.86
CA LYS A 62 1.75 -3.58 -13.82
C LYS A 62 0.28 -4.00 -13.93
N GLN A 63 -0.65 -3.26 -13.34
CA GLN A 63 -2.09 -3.57 -13.37
C GLN A 63 -2.64 -3.61 -14.80
N VAL A 64 -2.11 -2.73 -15.68
CA VAL A 64 -2.45 -2.70 -17.10
C VAL A 64 -1.79 -3.88 -17.84
N LYS A 65 -0.51 -4.17 -17.55
CA LYS A 65 0.22 -5.31 -18.13
C LYS A 65 -0.40 -6.67 -17.76
N MET A 66 -0.83 -6.81 -16.51
CA MET A 66 -1.48 -8.02 -15.97
C MET A 66 -2.96 -8.12 -16.33
N GLN A 67 -3.54 -7.08 -16.94
CA GLN A 67 -4.94 -7.02 -17.32
C GLN A 67 -5.87 -7.35 -16.14
N GLN A 68 -5.66 -6.66 -15.01
CA GLN A 68 -6.44 -6.83 -13.77
C GLN A 68 -7.79 -6.11 -13.87
N LEU A 69 -8.64 -6.51 -14.81
CA LEU A 69 -9.98 -5.98 -14.98
C LEU A 69 -10.94 -7.08 -15.44
N TRP A 70 -12.18 -7.04 -14.95
CA TRP A 70 -13.24 -8.00 -15.25
C TRP A 70 -14.50 -7.27 -15.70
N GLY A 71 -15.05 -7.68 -16.84
CA GLY A 71 -16.22 -7.07 -17.45
C GLY A 71 -15.92 -6.01 -18.50
N THR A 72 -16.99 -5.46 -19.08
CA THR A 72 -16.95 -4.51 -20.18
C THR A 72 -18.06 -3.50 -20.01
N ASP A 73 -17.70 -2.21 -20.08
CA ASP A 73 -18.55 -1.05 -19.78
C ASP A 73 -19.00 -0.96 -18.31
N VAL A 74 -19.41 -2.09 -17.73
CA VAL A 74 -19.59 -2.31 -16.29
C VAL A 74 -18.55 -3.30 -15.81
N TYR A 75 -17.80 -2.92 -14.78
CA TYR A 75 -16.68 -3.67 -14.23
C TYR A 75 -16.96 -4.08 -12.79
N THR A 76 -16.34 -5.17 -12.35
CA THR A 76 -16.35 -5.57 -10.94
C THR A 76 -15.62 -4.55 -10.07
N ASP A 77 -16.01 -4.42 -8.81
CA ASP A 77 -15.40 -3.46 -7.88
C ASP A 77 -13.91 -3.71 -7.54
N ASP A 78 -13.40 -4.90 -7.82
CA ASP A 78 -11.99 -5.28 -7.70
C ASP A 78 -11.17 -5.06 -8.98
N SER A 79 -11.78 -4.56 -10.07
CA SER A 79 -11.08 -4.18 -11.29
C SER A 79 -10.21 -2.93 -11.09
N ASP A 80 -8.98 -2.96 -11.62
CA ASP A 80 -8.05 -1.84 -11.54
C ASP A 80 -8.54 -0.63 -12.37
N LEU A 81 -8.56 0.55 -11.74
CA LEU A 81 -9.08 1.75 -12.37
C LEU A 81 -8.23 2.23 -13.55
N VAL A 82 -6.90 2.10 -13.50
CA VAL A 82 -6.04 2.51 -14.61
C VAL A 82 -6.26 1.59 -15.81
N ALA A 83 -6.32 0.28 -15.59
CA ALA A 83 -6.66 -0.69 -16.61
C ALA A 83 -8.04 -0.41 -17.22
N VAL A 84 -9.06 -0.16 -16.39
CA VAL A 84 -10.41 0.18 -16.87
C VAL A 84 -10.42 1.45 -17.73
N LEU A 85 -9.65 2.49 -17.36
CA LEU A 85 -9.56 3.72 -18.15
C LEU A 85 -8.86 3.51 -19.52
N VAL A 86 -7.86 2.63 -19.58
CA VAL A 86 -7.24 2.23 -20.85
C VAL A 86 -8.25 1.45 -21.70
N HIS A 87 -8.93 0.46 -21.12
CA HIS A 87 -9.87 -0.41 -21.83
C HIS A 87 -11.05 0.38 -22.39
N THR A 88 -11.58 1.35 -21.63
CA THR A 88 -12.64 2.27 -22.08
C THR A 88 -12.14 3.34 -23.05
N GLY A 89 -10.82 3.52 -23.21
CA GLY A 89 -10.22 4.47 -24.14
C GLY A 89 -10.14 5.91 -23.62
N HIS A 90 -10.42 6.15 -22.35
CA HIS A 90 -10.29 7.48 -21.72
C HIS A 90 -8.83 7.93 -21.64
N ILE A 91 -7.89 6.98 -21.53
CA ILE A 91 -6.46 7.26 -21.49
C ILE A 91 -5.70 6.35 -22.44
N LYS A 92 -4.60 6.86 -22.99
CA LYS A 92 -3.60 6.08 -23.74
C LYS A 92 -2.25 6.23 -23.06
N ILE A 93 -1.68 5.12 -22.63
CA ILE A 93 -0.38 5.11 -21.95
C ILE A 93 0.71 5.03 -23.01
N LYS A 94 1.36 6.17 -23.30
CA LYS A 94 2.49 6.29 -24.24
C LYS A 94 3.80 6.71 -23.57
N GLY A 95 3.77 6.92 -22.26
CA GLY A 95 4.85 7.48 -21.45
C GLY A 95 4.34 7.75 -20.04
N GLN A 96 5.13 8.48 -19.24
CA GLN A 96 4.66 8.95 -17.93
C GLN A 96 3.72 10.15 -18.12
N ALA A 97 2.52 10.08 -17.54
CA ALA A 97 1.59 11.20 -17.57
C ALA A 97 2.14 12.37 -16.74
N LYS A 98 1.83 13.59 -17.18
CA LYS A 98 2.20 14.83 -16.48
C LYS A 98 1.12 15.34 -15.54
N HIS A 99 -0.11 14.86 -15.72
CA HIS A 99 -1.29 15.43 -15.05
C HIS A 99 -2.06 14.35 -14.31
N THR A 100 -2.55 14.74 -13.13
CA THR A 100 -3.49 13.95 -12.33
C THR A 100 -4.85 13.97 -13.03
N LEU A 101 -5.59 12.87 -12.91
CA LEU A 101 -6.94 12.76 -13.46
C LEU A 101 -7.97 12.74 -12.33
N LEU A 102 -9.15 13.30 -12.59
CA LEU A 102 -10.33 13.18 -11.74
C LEU A 102 -11.37 12.35 -12.48
N VAL A 103 -11.66 11.19 -11.94
CA VAL A 103 -12.51 10.18 -12.55
C VAL A 103 -13.83 10.09 -11.79
N SER A 104 -14.94 10.22 -12.49
CA SER A 104 -16.26 9.99 -11.91
C SER A 104 -16.73 8.58 -12.23
N LEU A 105 -16.96 7.78 -11.19
CA LEU A 105 -17.47 6.42 -11.30
C LEU A 105 -18.92 6.39 -10.84
N ARG A 106 -19.78 5.71 -11.59
CA ARG A 106 -21.13 5.37 -11.13
C ARG A 106 -21.12 3.97 -10.53
N ILE A 107 -21.58 3.87 -9.30
CA ILE A 107 -21.72 2.58 -8.63
C ILE A 107 -23.02 1.93 -9.08
N CYS A 108 -22.90 0.69 -9.51
CA CYS A 108 -23.97 -0.11 -10.09
C CYS A 108 -24.21 -1.34 -9.21
N PRO A 109 -25.42 -1.93 -9.26
CA PRO A 109 -25.67 -3.20 -8.61
C PRO A 109 -24.78 -4.28 -9.22
N ASN A 110 -24.48 -5.30 -8.43
CA ASN A 110 -23.75 -6.45 -8.91
C ASN A 110 -24.49 -7.15 -10.06
N GLN A 111 -23.75 -7.71 -11.01
CA GLN A 111 -24.29 -8.47 -12.13
C GLN A 111 -24.02 -9.96 -11.94
N PRO A 112 -24.93 -10.84 -12.41
CA PRO A 112 -24.72 -12.29 -12.31
C PRO A 112 -23.57 -12.79 -13.19
N THR A 113 -23.23 -12.03 -14.24
CA THR A 113 -22.14 -12.33 -15.17
C THR A 113 -21.57 -11.03 -15.71
N PHE A 114 -20.24 -10.97 -15.86
CA PHE A 114 -19.53 -9.88 -16.49
C PHE A 114 -18.86 -10.40 -17.77
N THR A 115 -19.24 -9.87 -18.92
CA THR A 115 -18.67 -10.27 -20.21
C THR A 115 -17.32 -9.59 -20.40
N GLY A 116 -16.28 -10.35 -20.73
CA GLY A 116 -14.97 -9.81 -21.10
C GLY A 116 -14.91 -9.39 -22.57
N SER A 117 -14.04 -8.44 -22.91
CA SER A 117 -13.79 -8.02 -24.29
C SER A 117 -12.35 -7.51 -24.49
N GLU A 118 -11.89 -7.43 -25.73
CA GLU A 118 -10.66 -6.74 -26.06
C GLU A 118 -10.95 -5.35 -26.62
N ARG A 119 -10.41 -4.30 -25.98
CA ARG A 119 -10.55 -2.91 -26.43
C ARG A 119 -9.27 -2.13 -26.13
N ASN A 120 -8.92 -1.21 -27.03
CA ASN A 120 -7.81 -0.27 -26.85
C ASN A 120 -6.46 -0.92 -26.49
N GLY A 121 -6.23 -2.15 -26.96
CA GLY A 121 -4.97 -2.89 -26.78
C GLY A 121 -4.86 -3.66 -25.46
N ILE A 122 -5.93 -3.75 -24.66
CA ILE A 122 -5.97 -4.63 -23.50
C ILE A 122 -7.26 -5.46 -23.48
N THR A 123 -7.19 -6.64 -22.88
CA THR A 123 -8.30 -7.60 -22.79
C THR A 123 -8.85 -7.62 -21.37
N SER A 124 -10.16 -7.41 -21.20
CA SER A 124 -10.85 -7.64 -19.93
C SER A 124 -11.28 -9.09 -19.78
N ARG A 125 -11.22 -9.61 -18.56
CA ARG A 125 -11.58 -11.00 -18.26
C ARG A 125 -13.10 -11.13 -18.11
N GLU A 126 -13.64 -12.28 -18.50
CA GLU A 126 -15.01 -12.63 -18.15
C GLU A 126 -15.10 -13.10 -16.70
N TRP A 127 -16.24 -12.84 -16.05
CA TRP A 127 -16.57 -13.39 -14.75
C TRP A 127 -17.95 -14.03 -14.80
N ARG A 128 -18.00 -15.34 -14.53
CA ARG A 128 -19.25 -16.11 -14.50
C ARG A 128 -19.53 -16.55 -13.07
N GLY A 129 -20.66 -16.13 -12.51
CA GLY A 129 -21.07 -16.48 -11.15
C GLY A 129 -21.21 -15.27 -10.24
N ALA A 130 -21.65 -15.52 -9.01
CA ALA A 130 -21.91 -14.47 -8.03
C ALA A 130 -20.60 -13.86 -7.53
N HIS A 131 -20.28 -12.65 -8.01
CA HIS A 131 -19.27 -11.79 -7.41
C HIS A 131 -19.77 -11.29 -6.02
N PRO A 132 -18.98 -11.30 -4.94
CA PRO A 132 -19.48 -10.81 -3.64
C PRO A 132 -19.61 -9.28 -3.55
N GLY A 133 -18.99 -8.54 -4.46
CA GLY A 133 -18.91 -7.08 -4.45
C GLY A 133 -20.01 -6.37 -5.25
N VAL A 134 -19.83 -5.05 -5.42
CA VAL A 134 -20.65 -4.25 -6.34
C VAL A 134 -20.00 -4.17 -7.72
N SER A 135 -20.62 -3.43 -8.63
CA SER A 135 -20.02 -3.08 -9.90
C SER A 135 -19.89 -1.57 -10.04
N PHE A 136 -19.06 -1.12 -10.97
CA PHE A 136 -18.98 0.29 -11.32
C PHE A 136 -18.82 0.49 -12.83
N LYS A 137 -19.12 1.70 -13.28
CA LYS A 137 -18.80 2.15 -14.64
C LYS A 137 -18.18 3.54 -14.61
N VAL A 138 -17.30 3.80 -15.58
CA VAL A 138 -16.69 5.12 -15.76
C VAL A 138 -17.70 6.02 -16.47
N GLU A 139 -18.04 7.14 -15.84
CA GLU A 139 -18.92 8.14 -16.43
C GLU A 139 -18.15 9.32 -16.99
N ARG A 140 -17.05 9.70 -16.33
CA ARG A 140 -16.25 10.85 -16.73
C ARG A 140 -14.80 10.67 -16.33
N CYS A 141 -13.88 11.13 -17.17
CA CYS A 141 -12.46 11.28 -16.84
C CYS A 141 -12.01 12.68 -17.27
N LEU A 142 -11.60 13.51 -16.32
CA LEU A 142 -11.09 14.86 -16.58
C LEU A 142 -9.66 15.00 -16.10
N GLN A 143 -8.91 15.93 -16.70
CA GLN A 143 -7.63 16.36 -16.20
C GLN A 143 -7.83 17.29 -14.98
N HIS A 144 -7.17 16.98 -13.87
CA HIS A 144 -7.23 17.79 -12.65
C HIS A 144 -6.15 18.89 -12.70
N ALA A 145 -6.58 20.15 -12.72
CA ALA A 145 -5.69 21.31 -12.87
C ALA A 145 -5.07 21.81 -11.55
N SER A 146 -5.57 21.38 -10.38
CA SER A 146 -5.06 21.84 -9.09
C SER A 146 -3.97 20.90 -8.56
N ALA A 147 -2.80 21.47 -8.26
CA ALA A 147 -1.63 20.78 -7.73
C ALA A 147 -1.75 20.37 -6.25
N GLU A 148 -2.86 20.71 -5.59
CA GLU A 148 -3.13 20.30 -4.22
C GLU A 148 -3.87 18.96 -4.20
N LEU A 149 -3.12 17.89 -3.99
CA LEU A 149 -3.69 16.61 -3.56
C LEU A 149 -4.21 16.81 -2.12
N PRO A 150 -5.47 16.47 -1.79
CA PRO A 150 -5.85 16.35 -0.39
C PRO A 150 -4.90 15.33 0.26
N PRO A 151 -4.34 15.65 1.45
CA PRO A 151 -3.44 14.72 2.11
C PRO A 151 -4.17 13.39 2.30
N PRO A 152 -3.53 12.24 2.02
CA PRO A 152 -4.15 10.94 2.25
C PRO A 152 -4.64 10.87 3.69
N GLU A 153 -5.80 10.26 3.97
CA GLU A 153 -6.39 10.22 5.33
C GLU A 153 -5.42 9.67 6.40
N LEU A 154 -4.41 8.90 5.99
CA LEU A 154 -3.31 8.43 6.84
C LEU A 154 -2.32 9.54 7.29
N SER A 155 -2.48 10.78 6.83
CA SER A 155 -1.60 11.92 7.14
C SER A 155 -1.89 12.54 8.52
N MET A 156 -2.98 12.17 9.18
CA MET A 156 -3.32 12.65 10.54
C MET A 156 -2.35 12.13 11.63
N LEU A 157 -1.46 11.19 11.29
CA LEU A 157 -0.44 10.64 12.18
C LEU A 157 0.97 11.25 11.97
N ARG A 158 1.14 12.24 11.08
CA ARG A 158 2.40 12.98 11.01
C ARG A 158 2.44 14.04 12.10
N PRO A 159 3.46 14.08 12.98
CA PRO A 159 3.83 15.32 13.65
C PRO A 159 4.05 16.37 12.56
N GLY A 160 3.36 17.51 12.66
CA GLY A 160 3.35 18.53 11.61
C GLY A 160 4.76 18.91 11.14
N ALA A 161 4.91 19.14 9.84
CA ALA A 161 6.14 19.64 9.22
C ALA A 161 6.60 21.03 9.74
N ALA A 162 5.89 21.61 10.71
CA ALA A 162 6.25 22.85 11.37
C ALA A 162 7.44 22.73 12.34
N THR A 163 7.89 21.53 12.71
CA THR A 163 8.96 21.36 13.72
C THR A 163 10.34 20.97 13.15
N ARG A 164 10.52 20.93 11.82
CA ARG A 164 11.85 20.80 11.22
C ARG A 164 12.06 21.83 10.12
N GLN A 165 12.36 23.06 10.50
CA GLN A 165 12.97 24.01 9.59
C GLN A 165 14.45 23.62 9.42
N ILE A 166 14.75 22.89 8.35
CA ILE A 166 16.12 22.81 7.85
C ILE A 166 16.33 24.11 7.06
N PRO A 167 17.37 24.93 7.36
CA PRO A 167 17.66 26.13 6.59
C PRO A 167 17.81 25.80 5.10
N GLY A 168 17.19 26.60 4.22
CA GLY A 168 17.21 26.39 2.76
C GLY A 168 18.59 26.46 2.11
N SER A 169 19.64 26.78 2.87
CA SER A 169 21.05 26.74 2.45
C SER A 169 21.69 25.34 2.55
N LEU A 170 21.03 24.39 3.22
CA LEU A 170 21.54 23.04 3.39
C LEU A 170 20.82 22.07 2.43
N CYS A 171 21.49 21.75 1.33
CA CYS A 171 21.07 20.64 0.46
C CYS A 171 21.42 19.31 1.16
N PRO A 172 20.47 18.39 1.39
CA PRO A 172 20.80 17.03 1.79
C PRO A 172 21.68 16.41 0.71
N LEU A 173 22.93 16.08 1.04
CA LEU A 173 23.79 15.34 0.13
C LEU A 173 23.19 13.93 -0.03
N PRO A 174 22.99 13.44 -1.27
CA PRO A 174 22.60 12.06 -1.46
C PRO A 174 23.75 11.17 -0.95
N PRO A 175 23.47 10.14 -0.12
CA PRO A 175 24.49 9.16 0.21
C PRO A 175 24.98 8.50 -1.08
N GLY A 176 26.30 8.34 -1.20
CA GLY A 176 26.94 7.71 -2.36
C GLY A 176 26.53 6.25 -2.56
N PRO A 177 26.84 5.66 -3.72
CA PRO A 177 26.56 4.26 -4.01
C PRO A 177 27.25 3.37 -2.97
N GLY A 178 26.46 2.61 -2.21
CA GLY A 178 26.96 1.66 -1.21
C GLY A 178 26.75 2.05 0.26
N GLN A 179 26.30 3.28 0.57
CA GLN A 179 25.84 3.58 1.92
C GLN A 179 24.36 3.24 2.06
N SER A 180 24.07 2.22 2.89
CA SER A 180 22.73 1.87 3.36
C SER A 180 21.98 3.13 3.79
N PHE A 181 20.97 3.51 3.00
CA PHE A 181 19.91 4.48 3.28
C PHE A 181 20.18 5.41 4.48
N GLY A 182 21.06 6.39 4.29
CA GLY A 182 21.74 7.15 5.35
C GLY A 182 20.91 8.10 6.21
N VAL A 183 19.58 8.00 6.21
CA VAL A 183 18.74 8.73 7.17
C VAL A 183 17.71 7.74 7.69
N GLN A 184 17.89 7.28 8.93
CA GLN A 184 16.76 6.72 9.67
C GLN A 184 15.68 7.79 9.66
N PRO A 185 14.44 7.48 9.21
CA PRO A 185 13.36 8.45 9.21
C PRO A 185 13.34 9.16 10.55
N SER A 186 13.21 10.48 10.55
CA SER A 186 13.25 11.35 11.73
C SER A 186 12.33 10.94 12.89
N ALA A 187 11.40 10.02 12.63
CA ALA A 187 10.46 9.42 13.57
C ALA A 187 10.88 8.03 14.11
N CYS A 188 12.05 7.50 13.76
CA CYS A 188 12.46 6.15 14.18
C CYS A 188 13.04 6.16 15.59
N VAL A 189 12.33 5.53 16.52
CA VAL A 189 12.77 5.34 17.89
C VAL A 189 13.64 4.10 17.96
N VAL A 190 14.84 4.21 18.54
CA VAL A 190 15.68 3.03 18.84
C VAL A 190 15.07 2.27 20.02
N VAL A 191 14.90 0.96 19.86
CA VAL A 191 14.34 0.04 20.86
C VAL A 191 15.15 -1.25 20.89
N PHE A 192 14.97 -2.07 21.92
CA PHE A 192 15.62 -3.38 22.00
C PHE A 192 14.74 -4.48 21.39
N ASN A 193 15.35 -5.34 20.59
CA ASN A 193 14.70 -6.48 19.94
C ASN A 193 14.53 -7.67 20.90
N LEU A 194 14.02 -8.81 20.42
CA LEU A 194 13.82 -10.02 21.24
C LEU A 194 15.11 -10.64 21.80
N ALA A 195 16.27 -10.37 21.18
CA ALA A 195 17.59 -10.81 21.63
C ALA A 195 18.32 -9.72 22.44
N ASN A 196 17.62 -8.64 22.81
CA ASN A 196 18.16 -7.49 23.53
C ASN A 196 19.25 -6.70 22.77
N ASP A 197 19.20 -6.71 21.44
CA ASP A 197 20.01 -5.84 20.59
C ASP A 197 19.28 -4.55 20.21
N PRO A 198 20.01 -3.45 20.01
CA PRO A 198 19.42 -2.22 19.50
C PRO A 198 18.90 -2.41 18.06
N CYS A 199 17.65 -2.00 17.85
CA CYS A 199 16.95 -2.02 16.57
C CYS A 199 15.99 -0.82 16.46
N LEU A 200 15.22 -0.74 15.38
CA LEU A 200 14.27 0.34 15.17
C LEU A 200 12.85 -0.09 15.51
N LYS A 201 12.10 0.80 16.16
CA LYS A 201 10.65 0.65 16.28
C LYS A 201 10.06 0.65 14.89
N TYR A 202 9.22 -0.35 14.62
CA TYR A 202 8.53 -0.49 13.35
C TYR A 202 7.74 0.79 13.03
N SER A 203 7.86 1.21 11.78
CA SER A 203 7.13 2.33 11.20
C SER A 203 7.06 2.10 9.70
N LEU A 204 5.96 2.52 9.07
CA LEU A 204 5.81 2.48 7.62
C LEU A 204 6.96 3.20 6.90
N ALA A 205 7.53 4.24 7.52
CA ALA A 205 8.67 4.97 6.94
C ALA A 205 9.94 4.11 6.75
N LEU A 206 10.08 2.98 7.48
CA LEU A 206 11.21 2.07 7.36
C LEU A 206 11.10 1.10 6.18
N VAL A 207 9.89 0.91 5.66
CA VAL A 207 9.58 -0.03 4.57
C VAL A 207 9.04 0.69 3.32
N ALA A 208 8.94 2.02 3.40
CA ALA A 208 8.57 2.86 2.28
C ALA A 208 9.81 3.17 1.41
N ASP A 209 9.58 3.21 0.11
CA ASP A 209 10.57 3.65 -0.86
C ASP A 209 11.00 5.09 -0.58
N GLN A 210 12.30 5.35 -0.73
CA GLN A 210 12.88 6.64 -0.39
C GLN A 210 12.92 7.61 -1.59
N SER A 211 12.62 7.11 -2.79
CA SER A 211 12.52 7.89 -4.03
C SER A 211 11.73 7.11 -5.07
N THR A 212 11.38 7.77 -6.18
CA THR A 212 10.85 7.14 -7.39
C THR A 212 11.93 6.37 -8.17
N GLU A 213 13.21 6.59 -7.86
CA GLU A 213 14.33 5.88 -8.47
C GLU A 213 14.41 4.40 -8.04
N PRO A 214 14.57 3.44 -8.97
CA PRO A 214 14.61 2.01 -8.66
C PRO A 214 15.69 1.62 -7.64
N GLU A 215 16.82 2.30 -7.63
CA GLU A 215 17.93 2.08 -6.69
C GLU A 215 17.56 2.37 -5.23
N ARG A 216 16.52 3.18 -5.02
CA ARG A 216 16.02 3.60 -3.71
C ARG A 216 14.71 2.92 -3.32
N TRP A 217 14.28 1.92 -4.07
CA TRP A 217 13.16 1.07 -3.68
C TRP A 217 13.57 0.08 -2.60
N THR A 218 12.62 -0.23 -1.71
CA THR A 218 12.80 -1.18 -0.62
C THR A 218 12.94 -2.60 -1.17
N SER A 219 12.20 -2.96 -2.21
CA SER A 219 12.34 -4.23 -2.92
C SER A 219 13.75 -4.45 -3.46
N ASN A 220 14.36 -3.41 -4.04
CA ASN A 220 15.73 -3.46 -4.55
C ASN A 220 16.76 -3.54 -3.40
N ARG A 221 16.51 -2.82 -2.29
CA ARG A 221 17.31 -2.96 -1.07
C ARG A 221 17.39 -4.41 -0.60
N LEU A 222 16.30 -5.16 -0.70
CA LEU A 222 16.25 -6.55 -0.25
C LEU A 222 17.06 -7.54 -1.09
N ARG A 223 17.65 -7.10 -2.22
CA ARG A 223 18.62 -7.92 -2.97
C ARG A 223 19.97 -8.05 -2.26
N ARG A 224 20.27 -7.13 -1.35
CA ARG A 224 21.56 -7.05 -0.62
C ARG A 224 21.40 -7.15 0.90
N GLU A 225 20.19 -6.95 1.40
CA GLU A 225 19.88 -6.96 2.82
C GLU A 225 18.62 -7.80 3.08
N THR A 226 18.58 -8.47 4.22
CA THR A 226 17.41 -9.17 4.73
C THR A 226 16.68 -8.29 5.73
N LEU A 227 15.35 -8.26 5.66
CA LEU A 227 14.51 -7.51 6.59
C LEU A 227 13.97 -8.44 7.68
N TYR A 228 14.37 -8.17 8.91
CA TYR A 228 13.81 -8.78 10.10
C TYR A 228 12.74 -7.89 10.71
N LEU A 229 11.58 -8.47 10.99
CA LEU A 229 10.44 -7.82 11.60
C LEU A 229 10.08 -8.54 12.88
N GLU A 230 9.72 -7.83 13.93
CA GLU A 230 9.33 -8.48 15.19
C GLU A 230 7.97 -8.02 15.68
N SER A 231 7.23 -9.00 16.19
CA SER A 231 6.12 -8.78 17.12
C SER A 231 6.65 -8.69 18.56
N ARG A 232 5.76 -8.80 19.55
CA ARG A 232 6.16 -8.91 20.96
C ARG A 232 6.89 -10.22 21.30
N HIS A 233 6.71 -11.29 20.50
CA HIS A 233 7.19 -12.63 20.86
C HIS A 233 7.82 -13.42 19.70
N ARG A 234 7.63 -12.96 18.46
CA ARG A 234 8.03 -13.66 17.25
C ARG A 234 8.87 -12.75 16.37
N ARG A 235 9.87 -13.31 15.70
CA ARG A 235 10.65 -12.63 14.66
C ARG A 235 10.36 -13.29 13.32
N PHE A 236 10.16 -12.44 12.32
CA PHE A 236 9.97 -12.81 10.94
C PHE A 236 11.14 -12.31 10.11
N GLU A 237 11.50 -13.09 9.11
CA GLU A 237 12.53 -12.80 8.12
C GLU A 237 11.85 -12.65 6.76
N ILE A 238 12.20 -11.59 6.02
CA ILE A 238 11.83 -11.41 4.62
C ILE A 238 13.12 -11.32 3.82
N ALA A 239 13.33 -12.30 2.94
CA ALA A 239 14.51 -12.43 2.10
C ALA A 239 14.10 -12.59 0.63
N GLN A 240 14.92 -12.05 -0.28
CA GLN A 240 14.80 -12.32 -1.70
C GLN A 240 15.24 -13.77 -1.97
N SER A 241 14.39 -14.54 -2.63
CA SER A 241 14.57 -15.99 -2.85
C SER A 241 14.81 -16.36 -4.30
N GLY A 242 14.87 -15.39 -5.21
CA GLY A 242 15.09 -15.59 -6.64
C GLY A 242 14.30 -14.61 -7.50
N THR A 243 14.33 -14.82 -8.80
CA THR A 243 13.62 -13.99 -9.77
C THR A 243 12.74 -14.89 -10.64
N GLN A 244 11.48 -14.52 -10.82
CA GLN A 244 10.51 -15.20 -11.69
C GLN A 244 9.90 -14.18 -12.65
N ASP A 245 9.91 -14.48 -13.94
CA ASP A 245 9.38 -13.60 -15.00
C ASP A 245 9.97 -12.16 -14.97
N GLY A 246 11.23 -12.03 -14.53
CA GLY A 246 11.92 -10.74 -14.40
C GLY A 246 11.61 -9.96 -13.11
N TYR A 247 10.75 -10.49 -12.23
CA TYR A 247 10.42 -9.89 -10.94
C TYR A 247 11.04 -10.67 -9.78
N ASP A 248 11.50 -9.96 -8.75
CA ASP A 248 12.01 -10.60 -7.54
C ASP A 248 10.89 -11.30 -6.79
N GLN A 249 11.20 -12.51 -6.35
CA GLN A 249 10.37 -13.33 -5.49
C GLN A 249 10.96 -13.31 -4.09
N TYR A 250 10.08 -13.26 -3.10
CA TYR A 250 10.44 -13.19 -1.71
C TYR A 250 9.93 -14.40 -0.94
N THR A 251 10.64 -14.72 0.14
CA THR A 251 10.21 -15.71 1.12
C THR A 251 10.08 -15.02 2.47
N MET A 252 8.94 -15.25 3.12
CA MET A 252 8.71 -14.85 4.51
C MET A 252 8.82 -16.08 5.41
N SER A 253 9.72 -16.01 6.38
CA SER A 253 9.98 -17.09 7.32
C SER A 253 9.83 -16.60 8.76
N GLU A 254 9.52 -17.51 9.68
CA GLU A 254 9.56 -17.25 11.13
C GLU A 254 10.86 -17.80 11.70
N VAL A 255 11.62 -16.97 12.41
CA VAL A 255 12.89 -17.35 13.03
C VAL A 255 12.62 -18.19 14.27
N LEU A 256 13.28 -19.34 14.36
CA LEU A 256 13.22 -20.25 15.49
C LEU A 256 14.10 -19.70 16.62
N ARG A 257 13.57 -19.69 17.86
CA ARG A 257 14.27 -19.20 19.06
C ARG A 257 14.87 -17.79 18.89
N PRO A 258 14.05 -16.77 18.56
CA PRO A 258 14.54 -15.43 18.22
C PRO A 258 15.28 -14.71 19.36
N GLN A 259 15.11 -15.16 20.61
CA GLN A 259 15.82 -14.62 21.77
C GLN A 259 17.30 -15.03 21.81
N LEU A 260 17.68 -16.11 21.13
CA LEU A 260 19.07 -16.58 21.01
C LEU A 260 19.75 -16.09 19.73
N MET A 261 19.00 -15.43 18.86
CA MET A 261 19.48 -14.93 17.58
C MET A 261 19.78 -13.44 17.73
N ASP A 262 20.85 -13.10 18.45
CA ASP A 262 21.37 -11.74 18.42
C ASP A 262 22.01 -11.44 17.04
N ARG A 263 22.40 -10.20 16.79
CA ARG A 263 23.00 -9.76 15.53
C ARG A 263 24.21 -10.61 15.16
N LYS A 264 25.09 -10.88 16.12
CA LYS A 264 26.33 -11.64 15.88
C LYS A 264 26.03 -13.10 15.56
N ALA A 265 25.09 -13.71 16.27
CA ALA A 265 24.65 -15.08 16.05
C ALA A 265 23.99 -15.23 14.67
N MET A 266 23.18 -14.26 14.24
CA MET A 266 22.61 -14.24 12.89
C MET A 266 23.72 -14.07 11.84
N GLU A 267 24.63 -13.12 12.02
CA GLU A 267 25.76 -12.89 11.09
C GLU A 267 26.64 -14.14 10.95
N ALA A 268 26.94 -14.83 12.06
CA ALA A 268 27.73 -16.06 12.11
C ALA A 268 27.02 -17.26 11.48
N SER A 269 25.69 -17.34 11.60
CA SER A 269 24.88 -18.39 10.97
C SER A 269 24.64 -18.17 9.47
N GLY A 270 24.91 -16.95 8.98
CA GLY A 270 24.56 -16.49 7.64
C GLY A 270 23.22 -15.76 7.61
N VAL A 271 23.14 -14.74 6.75
CA VAL A 271 21.94 -13.92 6.53
C VAL A 271 21.64 -13.89 5.03
N PRO A 272 20.45 -14.29 4.56
CA PRO A 272 19.31 -14.83 5.33
C PRO A 272 19.65 -16.11 6.11
N LEU A 273 18.91 -16.38 7.18
CA LEU A 273 19.14 -17.53 8.03
C LEU A 273 18.88 -18.84 7.28
N PRO A 274 19.67 -19.90 7.58
CA PRO A 274 19.49 -21.18 6.93
C PRO A 274 18.21 -21.88 7.39
N ALA A 275 17.76 -22.87 6.61
CA ALA A 275 16.48 -23.54 6.79
C ALA A 275 16.34 -24.27 8.16
N GLU A 276 17.45 -24.60 8.85
CA GLU A 276 17.36 -25.21 10.18
C GLU A 276 16.96 -24.21 11.28
N LEU A 277 17.14 -22.90 11.02
CA LEU A 277 16.88 -21.83 11.99
C LEU A 277 15.59 -21.06 11.70
N VAL A 278 14.89 -21.39 10.61
CA VAL A 278 13.65 -20.72 10.23
C VAL A 278 12.57 -21.70 9.80
N ARG A 279 11.31 -21.37 10.08
CA ARG A 279 10.15 -22.05 9.50
C ARG A 279 9.58 -21.18 8.39
N ARG A 280 9.63 -21.64 7.15
CA ARG A 280 9.05 -20.92 6.00
C ARG A 280 7.53 -20.81 6.16
N MET A 281 7.01 -19.60 5.99
CA MET A 281 5.58 -19.28 6.16
C MET A 281 4.93 -19.01 4.80
N HIS A 282 5.58 -18.19 3.98
CA HIS A 282 5.13 -17.86 2.63
C HIS A 282 6.31 -17.91 1.67
N GLU A 283 6.17 -18.64 0.58
CA GLU A 283 7.16 -18.76 -0.49
C GLU A 283 6.62 -18.17 -1.80
N MET A 284 7.54 -17.78 -2.68
CA MET A 284 7.23 -17.19 -4.00
C MET A 284 6.22 -16.04 -3.87
N VAL A 285 6.55 -15.09 -2.98
CA VAL A 285 5.71 -13.93 -2.69
C VAL A 285 6.18 -12.78 -3.57
N ASP A 286 5.30 -12.21 -4.38
CA ASP A 286 5.60 -10.95 -5.07
C ASP A 286 5.64 -9.80 -4.04
N TRP A 287 6.47 -8.79 -4.28
CA TRP A 287 6.57 -7.61 -3.43
C TRP A 287 5.21 -6.95 -3.14
N GLU A 288 4.29 -7.01 -4.11
CA GLU A 288 2.95 -6.41 -4.01
C GLU A 288 1.98 -7.19 -3.11
N GLU A 289 2.28 -8.46 -2.80
CA GLU A 289 1.48 -9.24 -1.86
C GLU A 289 1.73 -8.84 -0.40
N PHE A 290 2.83 -8.12 -0.11
CA PHE A 290 3.10 -7.55 1.20
C PHE A 290 2.28 -6.27 1.42
N VAL A 291 1.21 -6.38 2.20
CA VAL A 291 0.39 -5.24 2.59
C VAL A 291 0.85 -4.69 3.94
N TRP A 292 1.58 -3.57 3.88
CA TRP A 292 2.15 -2.92 5.06
C TRP A 292 1.12 -2.04 5.78
N GLY A 293 0.85 -2.35 7.04
CA GLY A 293 0.00 -1.57 7.94
C GLY A 293 0.81 -0.75 8.95
N PRO A 294 0.18 0.15 9.73
CA PRO A 294 0.88 0.99 10.70
C PRO A 294 1.53 0.20 11.85
N CYS A 295 1.06 -1.01 12.13
CA CYS A 295 1.57 -1.90 13.18
C CYS A 295 1.43 -3.39 12.83
N PHE A 296 1.33 -3.71 11.54
CA PHE A 296 1.20 -5.08 11.07
C PHE A 296 1.71 -5.22 9.63
N LEU A 297 1.95 -6.46 9.23
CA LEU A 297 2.13 -6.86 7.84
C LEU A 297 1.06 -7.90 7.51
N ARG A 298 0.40 -7.79 6.35
CA ARG A 298 -0.55 -8.79 5.88
C ARG A 298 -0.04 -9.42 4.59
N VAL A 299 -0.09 -10.75 4.53
CA VAL A 299 0.33 -11.55 3.36
C VAL A 299 -0.68 -12.68 3.18
N ARG A 300 -1.27 -12.79 1.98
CA ARG A 300 -2.24 -13.86 1.62
C ARG A 300 -3.33 -14.07 2.69
N GLY A 301 -3.91 -12.96 3.17
CA GLY A 301 -4.98 -12.95 4.19
C GLY A 301 -4.51 -13.13 5.64
N ASN A 302 -3.25 -13.47 5.90
CA ASN A 302 -2.71 -13.63 7.25
C ASN A 302 -2.08 -12.32 7.74
N GLU A 303 -2.46 -11.87 8.93
CA GLU A 303 -1.95 -10.64 9.55
C GLU A 303 -0.92 -10.94 10.66
N TYR A 304 0.20 -10.24 10.60
CA TYR A 304 1.34 -10.37 11.50
C TYR A 304 1.58 -9.04 12.23
N PRO A 305 1.30 -8.95 13.54
CA PRO A 305 1.56 -7.73 14.30
C PRO A 305 3.05 -7.39 14.36
N LEU A 306 3.39 -6.13 14.13
CA LEU A 306 4.76 -5.62 14.05
C LEU A 306 4.98 -4.50 15.06
N VAL A 307 6.13 -4.55 15.71
CA VAL A 307 6.59 -3.59 16.72
C VAL A 307 8.00 -3.11 16.41
N ARG A 308 8.83 -3.94 15.75
CA ARG A 308 10.23 -3.62 15.46
C ARG A 308 10.63 -4.05 14.06
N ALA A 309 11.66 -3.40 13.54
CA ALA A 309 12.26 -3.71 12.26
C ALA A 309 13.79 -3.56 12.32
N LEU A 310 14.48 -4.43 11.59
CA LEU A 310 15.93 -4.44 11.48
C LEU A 310 16.31 -4.91 10.07
N TYR A 311 17.13 -4.15 9.38
CA TYR A 311 17.77 -4.60 8.15
C TYR A 311 19.17 -5.12 8.45
N MET A 312 19.54 -6.22 7.82
CA MET A 312 20.87 -6.81 7.94
C MET A 312 21.45 -7.12 6.57
N PRO A 313 22.72 -6.79 6.30
CA PRO A 313 23.41 -7.23 5.08
C PRO A 313 23.41 -8.74 4.94
N HIS A 314 23.42 -9.23 3.71
CA HIS A 314 23.62 -10.65 3.47
C HIS A 314 25.02 -11.08 3.91
N THR A 315 25.10 -12.20 4.63
CA THR A 315 26.35 -12.78 5.12
C THR A 315 26.38 -14.27 4.83
N VAL A 316 27.59 -14.80 4.66
CA VAL A 316 27.82 -16.24 4.63
C VAL A 316 28.10 -16.73 6.05
N ALA A 317 27.71 -17.97 6.33
CA ALA A 317 28.05 -18.61 7.61
C ALA A 317 29.57 -18.67 7.78
N SER A 318 30.04 -18.35 8.98
CA SER A 318 31.45 -18.28 9.37
C SER A 318 31.85 -19.42 10.29
#